data_AF-A0A413WM05-F1
#
_entry.id   AF-A0A413WM05-F1
#
_cell.length_a   1.000
_cell.length_b   1.000
_cell.length_c   1.000
_cell.angle_alpha   90.00
_cell.angle_beta   90.00
_cell.angle_gamma   90.00
#
_symmetry.space_group_name_H-M   'P 1'
#
loop_
_entity.id
_entity.type
_entity.pdbx_description
1 polymer ?
#
loop_
_entity_poly.entity_id
_entity_poly.type
_entity_poly.pdbx_seq_one_letter_code
_entity_poly.pdbx_strand_id
1 'polypeptide(L)' 'MAKASQYNHLNKTFTKKELSQRWNDFNGVQVQRDLYSAFLIMNINDDLQTYNEEKCISRFEEFLSKHHIEIKRCKKMNII' A
#
# COMPACT_ATOMS: atom_id res chain seq x y z
N MET A 1 -14.69 -9.86 -0.21
CA MET A 1 -13.23 -9.83 -0.41
C MET A 1 -12.74 -8.40 -0.26
N ALA A 2 -11.67 -8.20 0.52
CA ALA A 2 -11.14 -6.87 0.80
C ALA A 2 -10.56 -6.19 -0.47
N LYS A 3 -10.96 -4.94 -0.74
CA LYS A 3 -10.56 -4.19 -1.95
C LYS A 3 -9.25 -3.42 -1.75
N ALA A 4 -8.13 -4.13 -1.64
CA ALA A 4 -6.83 -3.57 -1.23
C ALA A 4 -6.36 -2.40 -2.10
N SER A 5 -6.55 -2.48 -3.42
CA SER A 5 -6.17 -1.41 -4.34
C SER A 5 -6.94 -0.09 -4.15
N GLN A 6 -8.07 -0.14 -3.42
CA GLN A 6 -8.93 1.03 -3.17
C GLN A 6 -8.81 1.55 -1.74
N TYR A 7 -8.30 0.75 -0.81
CA TYR A 7 -8.32 1.05 0.61
C TYR A 7 -7.14 1.93 1.04
N ASN A 8 -7.38 2.87 1.95
CA ASN A 8 -6.34 3.65 2.63
C ASN A 8 -6.41 3.39 4.14
N HIS A 9 -5.38 2.77 4.73
CA HIS A 9 -5.36 2.45 6.16
C HIS A 9 -5.23 3.69 7.05
N LEU A 10 -4.72 4.82 6.53
CA LEU A 10 -4.51 6.04 7.32
C LEU A 10 -5.82 6.70 7.72
N ASN A 11 -6.81 6.67 6.83
CA ASN A 11 -8.12 7.28 7.05
C ASN A 11 -9.29 6.29 6.94
N LYS A 12 -8.98 5.01 6.71
CA LYS A 12 -9.92 3.88 6.64
C LYS A 12 -10.96 4.01 5.53
N THR A 13 -10.67 4.77 4.49
CA THR A 13 -11.60 4.99 3.38
C THR A 13 -11.26 4.12 2.16
N PHE A 14 -12.29 3.89 1.33
CA PHE A 14 -12.14 3.27 0.02
C PHE A 14 -12.33 4.34 -1.05
N THR A 15 -11.33 4.51 -1.91
CA THR A 15 -11.40 5.40 -3.06
C THR A 15 -11.13 4.59 -4.31
N LYS A 16 -12.10 4.59 -5.25
CA LYS A 16 -11.90 4.00 -6.58
C LYS A 16 -10.73 4.72 -7.27
N LYS A 17 -9.89 3.93 -7.93
CA LYS A 17 -8.70 4.40 -8.65
C LYS A 17 -8.69 3.76 -10.02
N GLU A 18 -8.30 4.54 -11.02
CA GLU A 18 -8.09 4.04 -12.37
C GLU A 18 -6.88 3.09 -12.39
N LEU A 19 -6.90 2.12 -13.30
CA LEU A 19 -5.80 1.15 -13.44
C LEU A 19 -4.46 1.84 -13.75
N SER A 20 -4.50 2.95 -14.49
CA SER A 20 -3.36 3.82 -14.81
C SER A 20 -2.80 4.57 -13.60
N GLN A 21 -3.56 4.74 -12.52
CA GLN A 21 -3.10 5.38 -11.29
C GLN A 21 -2.27 4.38 -10.46
N ARG A 22 -0.97 4.32 -10.75
CA ARG A 22 -0.03 3.35 -10.16
C ARG A 22 0.55 3.76 -8.79
N TRP A 23 0.24 4.97 -8.33
CA TRP A 23 0.77 5.54 -7.09
C TRP A 23 -0.36 6.02 -6.17
N ASN A 24 -0.16 5.82 -4.87
CA ASN A 24 -0.89 6.48 -3.80
C ASN A 24 -0.09 7.67 -3.32
N ASP A 25 -0.77 8.79 -3.09
CA ASP A 25 -0.19 9.96 -2.46
C ASP A 25 -0.70 10.08 -1.03
N PHE A 26 0.20 9.94 -0.07
CA PHE A 26 -0.08 10.15 1.35
C PHE A 26 0.64 11.42 1.80
N ASN A 27 -0.01 12.57 1.58
CA ASN A 27 0.51 13.89 1.96
C ASN A 27 1.94 14.16 1.43
N GLY A 28 2.20 13.85 0.16
CA GLY A 28 3.49 14.00 -0.51
C GLY A 28 4.34 12.72 -0.52
N VAL A 29 3.96 11.70 0.24
CA VAL A 29 4.63 10.39 0.23
C VAL A 29 4.03 9.50 -0.86
N GLN A 30 4.80 9.27 -1.92
CA GLN A 30 4.40 8.44 -3.05
C GLN A 30 4.65 6.95 -2.75
N VAL A 31 3.57 6.19 -2.58
CA VAL A 31 3.63 4.74 -2.35
C VAL A 31 3.08 4.00 -3.56
N GLN A 32 3.84 3.06 -4.09
CA GLN A 32 3.45 2.29 -5.27
C GLN A 32 2.24 1.40 -4.93
N ARG A 33 1.18 1.48 -5.76
CA ARG A 33 -0.15 0.95 -5.45
C ARG A 33 -0.16 -0.56 -5.21
N ASP A 34 0.56 -1.32 -6.02
CA ASP A 34 0.52 -2.78 -5.97
C ASP A 34 1.31 -3.29 -4.75
N LEU A 35 2.46 -2.69 -4.45
CA LEU A 35 3.24 -2.95 -3.23
C LEU A 35 2.41 -2.61 -1.98
N TYR A 36 1.70 -1.49 -2.00
CA TYR A 36 0.81 -1.11 -0.91
C TYR A 36 -0.39 -2.06 -0.78
N SER A 37 -0.96 -2.53 -1.89
CA SER A 37 -2.03 -3.53 -1.87
C SER A 37 -1.55 -4.85 -1.26
N ALA A 38 -0.33 -5.29 -1.60
CA ALA A 38 0.29 -6.48 -1.00
C ALA A 38 0.51 -6.30 0.51
N PHE A 39 0.97 -5.13 0.94
CA PHE A 39 1.11 -4.78 2.35
C PHE A 39 -0.23 -4.88 3.10
N LEU A 40 -1.32 -4.36 2.52
CA LEU A 40 -2.66 -4.46 3.13
C LEU A 40 -3.12 -5.91 3.22
N ILE A 41 -2.95 -6.70 2.16
CA ILE A 41 -3.33 -8.13 2.12
C ILE A 41 -2.56 -8.93 3.18
N MET A 42 -1.26 -8.67 3.35
CA MET A 42 -0.44 -9.31 4.40
C MET A 42 -0.93 -9.02 5.82
N ASN A 43 -1.70 -7.94 6.00
CA ASN A 43 -2.27 -7.51 7.28
C ASN A 43 -3.80 -7.68 7.31
N ILE A 44 -4.38 -8.55 6.48
CA ILE A 44 -5.80 -8.86 6.52
C ILE A 44 -6.18 -9.62 7.80
N ASN A 45 -7.41 -9.44 8.28
CA ASN A 45 -7.96 -10.25 9.37
C ASN A 45 -8.35 -11.63 8.86
N ASP A 46 -8.60 -12.56 9.79
CA ASP A 46 -8.98 -13.96 9.47
C ASP A 46 -10.32 -14.05 8.72
N ASP A 47 -11.13 -12.98 8.76
CA ASP A 47 -12.37 -12.85 8.00
C ASP A 47 -12.15 -12.66 6.47
N LEU A 48 -10.91 -12.40 6.06
CA LEU A 48 -10.48 -12.09 4.68
C LEU A 48 -11.25 -10.93 4.01
N GLN A 49 -11.85 -10.07 4.84
CA GLN A 49 -12.73 -8.97 4.42
C GLN A 49 -12.28 -7.63 4.99
N THR A 50 -11.71 -7.62 6.19
CA THR A 50 -11.24 -6.42 6.88
C THR A 50 -9.74 -6.47 7.11
N TYR A 51 -9.14 -5.31 7.37
CA TYR A 51 -7.70 -5.21 7.63
C TYR A 51 -7.46 -5.04 9.13
N ASN A 52 -6.40 -5.68 9.61
CA ASN A 52 -5.93 -5.51 10.97
C ASN A 52 -5.24 -4.15 11.11
N GLU A 53 -5.95 -3.18 11.69
CA GLU A 53 -5.49 -1.80 11.78
C GLU A 53 -4.21 -1.66 12.60
N GLU A 54 -4.12 -2.36 13.73
CA GLU A 54 -2.94 -2.32 14.60
C GLU A 54 -1.68 -2.83 13.89
N LYS A 55 -1.81 -3.93 13.13
CA LYS A 55 -0.71 -4.46 12.30
C LYS A 55 -0.35 -3.49 11.17
N CYS A 56 -1.35 -2.91 10.50
CA CYS A 56 -1.09 -1.90 9.47
C CYS A 56 -0.31 -0.71 10.05
N ILE A 57 -0.75 -0.13 11.16
CA ILE A 57 -0.08 1.02 11.79
C ILE A 57 1.34 0.66 12.24
N SER A 58 1.50 -0.43 13.00
CA SER A 58 2.80 -0.82 13.56
C SER A 58 3.84 -1.23 12.52
N ARG A 59 3.41 -1.73 11.35
CA ARG A 59 4.31 -2.22 10.29
C ARG A 59 4.53 -1.22 9.15
N PHE A 60 3.77 -0.12 9.11
CA PHE A 60 3.79 0.78 7.96
C PHE A 60 5.14 1.47 7.76
N GLU A 61 5.80 1.90 8.83
CA GLU A 61 7.10 2.58 8.75
C GLU A 61 8.18 1.65 8.17
N GLU A 62 8.26 0.41 8.65
CA GLU A 62 9.20 -0.58 8.12
C GLU A 62 8.91 -0.90 6.65
N PHE A 63 7.62 -1.09 6.30
CA PHE A 63 7.20 -1.27 4.93
C PHE A 63 7.64 -0.09 4.05
N LEU A 64 7.44 1.15 4.50
CA LEU A 64 7.76 2.35 3.74
C LEU A 64 9.27 2.48 3.50
N SER A 65 10.09 2.16 4.50
CA SER A 65 11.55 2.11 4.37
C SER A 65 12.00 1.11 3.29
N LYS A 66 11.51 -0.13 3.35
CA LYS A 66 11.82 -1.18 2.35
C LYS A 66 11.28 -0.81 0.97
N HIS A 67 10.06 -0.27 0.91
CA HIS A 67 9.43 0.21 -0.31
C HIS A 67 10.31 1.26 -1.01
N HIS A 68 10.79 2.28 -0.30
CA HIS A 68 11.63 3.32 -0.90
C HIS A 68 12.97 2.78 -1.42
N ILE A 69 13.57 1.81 -0.74
CA ILE A 69 14.77 1.12 -1.22
C ILE A 69 14.46 0.42 -2.56
N GLU A 70 13.34 -0.30 -2.61
CA GLU A 70 12.94 -1.04 -3.81
C GLU A 70 12.57 -0.12 -4.98
N ILE A 71 11.85 0.98 -4.72
CA ILE A 71 11.56 1.99 -5.75
C ILE A 71 12.86 2.60 -6.31
N LYS A 72 13.84 2.90 -5.46
CA LYS A 72 15.15 3.39 -5.92
C LYS A 72 15.84 2.35 -6.81
N ARG A 73 15.77 1.06 -6.45
CA ARG A 73 16.33 -0.04 -7.25
C ARG A 73 15.64 -0.15 -8.61
N CYS A 74 14.30 -0.18 -8.64
CA CYS A 74 13.52 -0.29 -9.88
C CYS A 74 13.71 0.91 -10.80
N LYS A 75 13.82 2.13 -10.27
CA LYS A 75 14.15 3.34 -11.06
C LYS A 75 15.53 3.23 -11.72
N LYS A 76 16.55 2.75 -11.00
CA LYS A 76 17.89 2.51 -11.56
C LYS A 76 17.88 1.47 -12.68
N MET A 77 16.94 0.53 -12.63
CA MET A 77 16.76 -0.52 -13.64
C MET A 77 15.78 -0.13 -14.75
N ASN A 78 15.20 1.08 -14.74
CA ASN A 78 14.20 1.57 -15.70
C ASN A 78 12.97 0.67 -15.85
N ILE A 79 12.49 0.08 -14.75
CA ILE A 79 11.31 -0.82 -14.75
C ILE A 79 10.03 -0.12 -14.24
N ILE A 80 10.16 1.10 -13.71
CA ILE A 80 9.08 1.95 -13.21
C ILE A 80 9.37 3.42 -13.51
#